data_AF-A0A2V6D6M7-F1
#
_entry.id   AF-A0A2V6D6M7-F1
#
_cell.length_a   1.000
_cell.length_b   1.000
_cell.length_c   1.000
_cell.angle_alpha   90.00
_cell.angle_beta   90.00
_cell.angle_gamma   90.00
#
_symmetry.space_group_name_H-M   'P 1'
#
loop_
_entity.id
_entity.type
_entity.pdbx_description
1 polymer ?
#
loop_
_entity_poly.entity_id
_entity_poly.type
_entity_poly.pdbx_seq_one_letter_code
_entity_poly.pdbx_strand_id
1 'polypeptide(L)'
;MPEVKTQQVWYRPSLTTQILIGLVVGVLIGWLRPTWGNSIYFLRDIFLNLIKSIIGPLVFSTLVVGIAGGGDLRKVGRMGVKALIYFEVITTVALFLGLAVVNITKPGMGVPLVGTAGEAVQKIGETHPRTFVETLVHI
;
A
#
# COMPACT_ATOMS: atom_id res chain seq x y z
N MET A 1 3.17 30.33 48.56
CA MET A 1 3.06 30.26 47.09
C MET A 1 2.31 28.97 46.76
N PRO A 2 1.13 28.99 46.10
CA PRO A 2 0.37 27.76 45.83
C PRO A 2 0.96 26.98 44.65
N GLU A 3 1.08 25.65 44.81
CA GLU A 3 1.50 24.71 43.76
C GLU A 3 0.45 24.60 42.65
N VAL A 4 0.89 24.72 41.40
CA VAL A 4 0.08 24.51 40.21
C VAL A 4 -0.05 23.00 39.97
N LYS A 5 -1.23 22.43 40.24
CA LYS A 5 -1.59 21.07 39.81
C LYS A 5 -1.86 21.08 38.30
N THR A 6 -0.89 20.63 37.51
CA THR A 6 -1.09 20.26 36.10
C THR A 6 -1.91 18.97 36.02
N GLN A 7 -3.23 19.12 36.04
CA GLN A 7 -4.16 18.04 35.70
C GLN A 7 -4.10 17.82 34.17
N GLN A 8 -3.09 17.10 33.69
CA GLN A 8 -2.96 16.71 32.29
C GLN A 8 -3.38 15.25 32.14
N VAL A 9 -4.69 15.02 32.13
CA VAL A 9 -5.28 13.73 31.76
C VAL A 9 -5.74 13.80 30.31
N TRP A 10 -4.81 14.00 29.38
CA TRP A 10 -5.09 13.88 27.95
C TRP A 10 -4.60 12.50 27.51
N TYR A 11 -5.46 11.49 27.65
CA TYR A 11 -5.24 10.17 27.07
C TYR A 11 -5.14 10.34 25.55
N ARG A 12 -3.94 10.56 24.99
CA ARG A 12 -3.72 10.37 23.54
C ARG A 12 -3.51 8.87 23.37
N PRO A 13 -4.51 8.07 22.93
CA PRO A 13 -4.24 6.67 22.61
C PRO A 13 -3.12 6.60 21.57
N SER A 14 -2.28 5.58 21.66
CA SER A 14 -1.17 5.37 20.72
C SER A 14 -1.69 5.35 19.28
N LEU A 15 -0.87 5.73 18.31
CA LEU A 15 -1.27 5.73 16.89
C LEU A 15 -1.76 4.35 16.45
N THR A 16 -1.13 3.29 16.95
CA THR A 16 -1.54 1.89 16.75
C THR A 16 -2.96 1.63 17.29
N THR A 17 -3.26 2.12 18.49
CA THR A 17 -4.60 2.01 19.08
C THR A 17 -5.63 2.78 18.26
N GLN A 18 -5.29 3.96 17.74
CA GLN A 18 -6.18 4.74 16.88
C GLN A 18 -6.48 4.02 15.55
N ILE A 19 -5.47 3.40 14.93
CA ILE A 19 -5.64 2.61 13.70
C ILE A 19 -6.54 1.40 13.95
N LEU A 20 -6.34 0.69 15.07
CA LEU A 20 -7.19 -0.45 15.44
C LEU A 20 -8.64 -0.04 15.69
N ILE A 21 -8.86 1.06 16.43
CA ILE A 21 -10.21 1.61 16.63
C ILE A 21 -10.82 1.98 15.27
N GLY A 22 -10.08 2.66 14.40
CA GLY A 22 -10.53 3.02 13.06
C GLY A 22 -10.90 1.81 12.20
N LEU A 23 -10.13 0.73 12.26
CA LEU A 23 -10.43 -0.54 11.57
C LEU A 23 -11.75 -1.14 12.06
N VAL A 24 -11.90 -1.27 13.38
CA VAL A 24 -13.12 -1.85 13.98
C VAL A 24 -14.35 -1.02 13.64
N VAL A 25 -14.25 0.31 13.77
CA VAL A 25 -15.33 1.24 13.41
C VAL A 25 -15.65 1.16 11.91
N GLY A 26 -14.65 1.10 11.04
CA GLY A 26 -14.83 0.95 9.60
C GLY A 26 -15.57 -0.34 9.22
N VAL A 27 -15.21 -1.46 9.85
CA VAL A 27 -15.90 -2.75 9.67
C VAL A 27 -17.35 -2.68 10.16
N LEU A 28 -17.59 -2.10 11.34
CA LEU A 28 -18.94 -1.95 11.89
C LEU A 28 -19.82 -1.08 10.99
N ILE A 29 -19.32 0.07 10.52
CA ILE A 29 -20.07 0.94 9.60
C ILE A 29 -20.38 0.21 8.28
N GLY A 30 -19.40 -0.50 7.72
CA GLY A 30 -19.60 -1.31 6.51
C GLY A 30 -20.65 -2.40 6.67
N TRP A 31 -20.73 -3.01 7.86
CA TRP A 31 -21.72 -4.04 8.18
C TRP A 31 -23.12 -3.47 8.44
N LEU A 32 -23.25 -2.36 9.18
CA LEU A 32 -24.55 -1.78 9.53
C LEU A 32 -25.24 -1.10 8.32
N ARG A 33 -24.47 -0.46 7.43
CA ARG A 33 -25.02 0.36 6.33
C ARG A 33 -24.17 0.26 5.05
N PRO A 34 -24.33 -0.79 4.22
CA PRO A 34 -23.53 -0.98 3.01
C PRO A 34 -23.72 0.12 1.96
N THR A 35 -24.85 0.85 1.97
CA THR A 35 -25.12 1.95 1.04
C THR A 35 -24.23 3.17 1.26
N TRP A 36 -23.71 3.37 2.48
CA TRP A 36 -22.75 4.44 2.79
C TRP A 36 -21.35 4.12 2.26
N GLY A 37 -21.13 2.88 1.82
CA GLY A 37 -19.90 2.45 1.19
C GLY A 37 -19.45 3.43 0.12
N ASN A 38 -20.35 3.81 -0.81
CA ASN A 38 -20.02 4.60 -2.01
C ASN A 38 -19.33 5.94 -1.71
N SER A 39 -19.73 6.65 -0.64
CA SER A 39 -19.09 7.91 -0.24
C SER A 39 -17.72 7.69 0.42
N ILE A 40 -17.51 6.53 1.05
CA ILE A 40 -16.25 6.15 1.71
C ILE A 40 -15.19 5.71 0.68
N TYR A 41 -15.59 5.25 -0.52
CA TYR A 41 -14.65 4.92 -1.60
C TYR A 41 -13.74 6.10 -1.94
N PHE A 42 -14.30 7.32 -2.04
CA PHE A 42 -13.51 8.51 -2.33
C PHE A 42 -12.40 8.75 -1.30
N LEU A 43 -12.72 8.60 -0.01
CA LEU A 43 -11.76 8.78 1.08
C LEU A 43 -10.66 7.71 1.05
N ARG A 44 -11.04 6.45 0.78
CA ARG A 44 -10.10 5.34 0.60
C ARG A 44 -9.17 5.61 -0.57
N ASP A 45 -9.71 6.03 -1.71
CA ASP A 45 -8.93 6.23 -2.93
C ASP A 45 -7.95 7.39 -2.78
N ILE A 46 -8.35 8.49 -2.13
CA ILE A 46 -7.43 9.57 -1.72
C ILE A 46 -6.33 9.00 -0.85
N PHE A 47 -6.67 8.29 0.23
CA PHE A 47 -5.68 7.76 1.17
C PHE A 47 -4.66 6.82 0.49
N LEU A 48 -5.14 5.92 -0.36
CA LEU A 48 -4.27 5.02 -1.13
C LEU A 48 -3.40 5.78 -2.13
N ASN A 49 -3.92 6.81 -2.79
CA ASN A 49 -3.13 7.63 -3.71
C ASN A 49 -2.05 8.44 -2.97
N LEU A 50 -2.33 8.92 -1.76
CA LEU A 50 -1.34 9.59 -0.90
C LEU A 50 -0.20 8.62 -0.54
N ILE A 51 -0.52 7.40 -0.11
CA ILE A 51 0.49 6.37 0.18
C ILE A 51 1.31 6.06 -1.08
N LYS A 52 0.66 5.80 -2.21
CA LYS A 52 1.32 5.48 -3.48
C LYS A 52 2.26 6.59 -3.95
N SER A 53 1.87 7.86 -3.79
CA SER A 53 2.68 9.02 -4.14
C SER A 53 3.99 9.08 -3.34
N ILE A 54 3.97 8.66 -2.07
CA ILE A 54 5.15 8.68 -1.19
C ILE A 54 6.06 7.47 -1.41
N ILE A 55 5.50 6.29 -1.74
CA ILE A 55 6.29 5.04 -1.87
C ILE A 55 7.41 5.19 -2.90
N GLY A 56 7.15 5.79 -4.07
CA GLY A 56 8.14 5.92 -5.13
C GLY A 56 9.41 6.68 -4.69
N PRO A 57 9.29 7.94 -4.24
CA PRO A 57 10.41 8.71 -3.72
C PRO A 57 11.12 8.05 -2.53
N LEU A 58 10.36 7.42 -1.63
CA LEU A 58 10.89 6.79 -0.42
C LEU A 58 11.75 5.56 -0.75
N VAL A 59 11.28 4.69 -1.64
CA VAL A 59 12.04 3.50 -2.07
C VAL A 59 13.31 3.91 -2.82
N PHE A 60 13.22 4.89 -3.73
CA PHE A 60 14.40 5.39 -4.44
C PHE A 60 15.44 5.98 -3.48
N SER A 61 15.00 6.85 -2.56
CA SER A 61 15.91 7.52 -1.62
C SER A 61 16.61 6.54 -0.69
N THR A 62 15.88 5.53 -0.19
CA THR A 62 16.45 4.49 0.68
C THR A 62 17.48 3.63 -0.06
N LEU A 63 17.24 3.30 -1.33
CA LEU A 63 18.22 2.58 -2.16
C LEU A 63 19.48 3.42 -2.42
N VAL A 64 19.33 4.70 -2.76
CA VAL A 64 20.46 5.62 -3.01
C VAL A 64 21.31 5.77 -1.75
N VAL A 65 20.69 6.06 -0.61
CA VAL A 65 21.40 6.19 0.68
C VAL A 65 22.05 4.86 1.07
N GLY A 66 21.39 3.73 0.82
CA GLY A 66 21.93 2.40 1.09
C GLY A 66 23.19 2.06 0.29
N ILE A 67 23.27 2.50 -0.97
CA ILE A 67 24.46 2.30 -1.82
C ILE A 67 25.55 3.33 -1.49
N ALA A 68 25.18 4.59 -1.25
CA ALA A 68 26.13 5.68 -0.99
C ALA A 68 26.80 5.60 0.39
N GLY A 69 26.13 5.01 1.40
CA GLY A 69 26.64 4.96 2.78
C GLY A 69 27.78 3.97 3.03
N GLY A 70 28.07 3.06 2.09
CA GLY A 70 29.10 2.02 2.25
C GLY A 70 30.32 2.29 1.38
N GLY A 71 31.42 2.77 1.97
CA GLY A 71 32.68 3.07 1.26
C GLY A 71 33.38 1.87 0.57
N ASP A 72 32.78 0.67 0.60
CA ASP A 72 33.30 -0.53 -0.05
C ASP A 72 32.17 -1.20 -0.86
N LEU A 73 32.05 -0.77 -2.12
CA LEU A 73 31.06 -1.26 -3.09
C LEU A 73 31.10 -2.80 -3.26
N ARG A 74 32.28 -3.42 -3.06
CA ARG A 74 32.47 -4.87 -3.16
C ARG A 74 31.83 -5.61 -2.00
N LYS A 75 31.87 -5.04 -0.80
CA LYS A 75 31.14 -5.58 0.37
C LYS A 75 29.63 -5.39 0.22
N VAL A 76 29.19 -4.23 -0.26
CA VAL A 76 27.77 -3.93 -0.51
C VAL A 76 27.19 -4.89 -1.55
N GLY A 77 27.90 -5.12 -2.66
CA GLY A 77 27.46 -6.08 -3.70
C GLY A 77 27.32 -7.51 -3.17
N ARG A 78 28.25 -7.98 -2.33
CA ARG A 78 28.16 -9.32 -1.72
C ARG A 78 26.99 -9.44 -0.74
N MET A 79 26.70 -8.39 0.03
CA MET A 79 25.50 -8.35 0.88
C MET A 79 24.22 -8.33 0.05
N GLY A 80 24.20 -7.57 -1.06
CA GLY A 80 23.08 -7.53 -2.00
C GLY A 80 22.78 -8.89 -2.62
N VAL A 81 23.78 -9.64 -3.07
CA VAL A 81 23.59 -11.00 -3.60
C VAL A 81 23.04 -11.95 -2.54
N LYS A 82 23.56 -11.91 -1.31
CA LYS A 82 23.00 -12.70 -0.20
C LYS A 82 21.55 -12.33 0.07
N ALA A 83 21.23 -11.04 0.06
CA ALA A 83 19.87 -10.55 0.25
C ALA A 83 18.93 -10.97 -0.89
N LEU A 84 19.39 -10.98 -2.15
CA LEU A 84 18.60 -11.45 -3.30
C LEU A 84 18.29 -12.95 -3.18
N ILE A 85 19.28 -13.78 -2.84
CA ILE A 85 19.05 -15.22 -2.62
C ILE A 85 18.07 -15.42 -1.46
N TYR A 86 18.24 -14.68 -0.36
CA TYR A 86 17.31 -14.73 0.78
C TYR A 86 15.90 -14.29 0.39
N PHE A 87 15.78 -13.19 -0.35
CA PHE A 87 14.52 -12.66 -0.83
C PHE A 87 13.81 -13.69 -1.71
N GLU A 88 14.49 -14.25 -2.71
CA GLU A 88 13.93 -15.23 -3.63
C GLU A 88 13.44 -16.50 -2.92
N VAL A 89 14.22 -17.03 -1.98
CA VAL A 89 13.82 -18.22 -1.22
C VAL A 89 12.60 -17.93 -0.35
N ILE A 90 12.59 -16.81 0.38
CA ILE A 90 11.48 -16.44 1.26
C ILE A 90 10.22 -16.13 0.45
N THR A 91 10.32 -15.38 -0.65
CA THR A 91 9.17 -15.06 -1.50
C THR A 91 8.60 -16.29 -2.18
N THR A 92 9.45 -17.23 -2.61
CA THR A 92 9.02 -18.51 -3.14
C THR A 92 8.23 -19.29 -2.09
N VAL A 93 8.77 -19.46 -0.88
CA VAL A 93 8.07 -20.14 0.23
C VAL A 93 6.76 -19.44 0.57
N ALA A 94 6.76 -18.10 0.65
CA ALA A 94 5.56 -17.32 0.91
C ALA A 94 4.50 -17.49 -0.19
N LEU A 95 4.91 -17.54 -1.46
CA LEU A 95 4.01 -17.76 -2.60
C LEU A 95 3.40 -19.16 -2.55
N PHE A 96 4.20 -20.20 -2.30
CA PHE A 96 3.70 -21.57 -2.15
C PHE A 96 2.69 -21.69 -1.01
N LEU A 97 2.99 -21.11 0.16
CA LEU A 97 2.08 -21.11 1.30
C LEU A 97 0.81 -20.31 1.02
N GLY A 98 0.92 -19.12 0.43
CA GLY A 98 -0.22 -18.29 0.05
C GLY A 98 -1.13 -19.00 -0.95
N LEU A 99 -0.55 -19.61 -1.99
CA LEU A 99 -1.30 -20.39 -2.98
C LEU A 99 -1.95 -21.63 -2.37
N ALA A 100 -1.26 -22.36 -1.50
CA ALA A 100 -1.83 -23.51 -0.81
C ALA A 100 -3.04 -23.12 0.04
N VAL A 101 -2.91 -22.06 0.86
CA VAL A 101 -4.01 -21.56 1.70
C VAL A 101 -5.18 -21.08 0.84
N VAL A 102 -4.93 -20.32 -0.22
CA VAL A 102 -5.99 -19.83 -1.14
C VAL A 102 -6.67 -20.98 -1.87
N ASN A 103 -5.93 -22.01 -2.28
CA ASN A 103 -6.51 -23.15 -2.99
C ASN A 103 -7.40 -24.01 -2.08
N ILE A 104 -7.06 -24.14 -0.79
CA ILE A 104 -7.84 -24.88 0.20
C ILE A 104 -9.04 -24.06 0.69
N THR A 105 -8.81 -22.82 1.14
CA THR A 105 -9.86 -21.97 1.73
C THR A 105 -10.77 -21.33 0.68
N LYS A 106 -10.33 -21.29 -0.59
CA LYS A 106 -11.02 -20.69 -1.74
C LYS A 106 -11.71 -19.36 -1.40
N PRO A 107 -10.97 -18.38 -0.84
CA PRO A 107 -11.55 -17.12 -0.42
C PRO A 107 -12.09 -16.39 -1.66
N GLY A 108 -13.36 -15.98 -1.62
CA GLY A 108 -14.02 -15.30 -2.74
C GLY A 108 -15.02 -16.15 -3.53
N MET A 109 -15.19 -17.45 -3.23
CA MET A 109 -16.30 -18.23 -3.75
C MET A 109 -17.64 -17.57 -3.35
N GLY A 110 -18.38 -17.05 -4.34
CA GLY A 110 -19.66 -16.35 -4.11
C GLY A 110 -19.58 -14.83 -3.95
N VAL A 111 -18.39 -14.22 -4.09
CA VAL A 111 -18.27 -12.74 -4.14
C VAL A 111 -18.40 -12.28 -5.60
N PRO A 112 -19.41 -11.44 -5.94
CA PRO A 112 -19.50 -10.85 -7.26
C PRO A 112 -18.28 -9.95 -7.49
N LEU A 113 -17.43 -10.30 -8.46
CA LEU A 113 -16.27 -9.50 -8.83
C LEU A 113 -16.74 -8.21 -9.52
N VAL A 114 -16.95 -7.15 -8.75
CA VAL A 114 -17.13 -5.80 -9.29
C VAL A 114 -15.75 -5.16 -9.42
N GLY A 115 -15.21 -5.18 -10.63
CA GLY A 115 -13.89 -4.66 -10.96
C GLY A 115 -12.91 -5.78 -11.27
N THR A 116 -12.71 -6.02 -12.56
CA THR A 116 -11.72 -7.01 -13.00
C THR A 116 -10.33 -6.43 -12.80
N ALA A 117 -9.40 -7.24 -12.27
CA ALA A 117 -7.97 -6.91 -12.27
C ALA A 117 -7.44 -6.61 -13.69
N GLY A 118 -8.16 -7.03 -14.73
CA GLY A 118 -7.93 -6.68 -16.13
C GLY A 118 -8.14 -5.19 -16.46
N GLU A 119 -9.09 -4.49 -15.82
CA GLU A 119 -9.35 -3.06 -16.11
C GLU A 119 -8.19 -2.15 -15.66
N ALA A 120 -7.48 -2.52 -14.60
CA ALA A 120 -6.28 -1.78 -14.16
C ALA A 120 -5.10 -1.97 -15.12
N VAL A 121 -5.03 -3.11 -15.82
CA VAL A 121 -4.02 -3.38 -16.86
C VAL A 121 -4.43 -2.76 -18.19
N GLN A 122 -5.72 -2.76 -18.53
CA GLN A 122 -6.26 -2.10 -19.74
C GLN A 122 -6.12 -0.58 -19.70
N LYS A 123 -6.34 0.07 -18.54
CA LYS A 123 -6.15 1.52 -18.41
C LYS A 123 -4.70 2.00 -18.49
N ILE A 124 -3.73 1.11 -18.29
CA ILE A 124 -2.30 1.41 -18.52
C ILE A 124 -1.95 1.24 -20.01
N GLY A 125 -2.66 0.38 -20.74
CA GLY A 125 -2.55 0.23 -22.20
C GLY A 125 -3.33 1.28 -23.01
N GLU A 126 -4.40 1.84 -22.46
CA GLU A 126 -5.27 2.85 -23.10
C GLU A 126 -4.92 4.31 -22.77
N THR A 127 -3.83 4.58 -22.06
CA THR A 127 -3.14 5.86 -22.23
C THR A 127 -2.53 5.86 -23.62
N HIS A 128 -3.36 6.17 -24.62
CA HIS A 128 -2.89 6.64 -25.91
C HIS A 128 -1.76 7.63 -25.63
N PRO A 129 -0.53 7.39 -26.11
CA PRO A 129 0.37 8.51 -26.28
C PRO A 129 -0.42 9.47 -27.16
N ARG A 130 -0.81 10.63 -26.63
CA ARG A 130 -1.23 11.76 -27.48
C ARG A 130 0.02 12.17 -28.23
N THR A 131 0.40 11.35 -29.21
CA THR A 131 1.48 11.63 -30.12
C THR A 131 1.08 12.91 -30.82
N PHE A 132 2.04 13.81 -31.03
CA PHE A 132 1.85 15.15 -31.61
C PHE A 132 0.92 15.20 -32.84
N VAL A 133 0.81 14.09 -33.57
CA VAL A 133 -0.12 13.88 -34.69
C VAL A 133 -1.59 14.06 -34.29
N GLU A 134 -2.02 13.68 -33.08
CA GLU A 134 -3.42 13.79 -32.66
C GLU A 134 -3.80 15.20 -32.18
N THR A 135 -2.84 15.95 -31.64
CA THR A 135 -2.99 17.38 -31.29
C THR A 135 -3.08 18.26 -32.54
N LEU A 136 -2.46 17.87 -33.65
CA LEU A 136 -2.52 18.58 -34.94
C LEU A 136 -3.84 18.39 -35.70
N VAL A 137 -4.57 17.30 -35.42
CA VAL A 137 -5.83 16.99 -36.13
C VAL A 137 -7.06 17.66 -35.46
N HIS A 138 -6.93 18.12 -34.21
CA HIS A 138 -8.00 18.77 -33.45
C HIS A 138 -7.80 20.30 -33.26
N ILE A 139 -6.92 20.91 -34.05
CA ILE A 139 -6.81 22.36 -34.21
C ILE A 139 -7.36 22.78 -35.57
#